data_AF-A0A3B3SF37-F1
#
_entry.id   AF-A0A3B3SF37-F1
#
_cell.length_a   1.000
_cell.length_b   1.000
_cell.length_c   1.000
_cell.angle_alpha   90.00
_cell.angle_beta   90.00
_cell.angle_gamma   90.00
#
_symmetry.space_group_name_H-M   'P 1'
#
loop_
_entity.id
_entity.type
_entity.pdbx_description
1 polymer ?
#
loop_
_entity_poly.entity_id
_entity_poly.type
_entity_poly.pdbx_seq_one_letter_code
_entity_poly.pdbx_strand_id
1 'polypeptide(L)'
;MRRLYRPRPSKNAAAEFGLVFIFTTQGELWSRSPRGKRPTMPTDPGYEVAPGGPESRQGGISRTALAMGLAAFASFFLAAISLYFTLALKAEVTVLRSHLSWEKNSHQQQAGNAEMLRDGQWHSPSPHEARPTMETPKAKERGTRIVLEKPVFQPCLQMIANSHGSIIQKDSTYTAIPWLVGLRRGDTLLEDKNTILVIEGGLYLVYGQVYYMDKTFAMGHVINRIKQEMVGNNPQKIPLFRCIQNMNQDHPYNTCYTAGVVKLEAGDRVELLIPRQTANISLSGEDTFFGIIGLL
;
A
#
# COMPACT_ATOMS: atom_id res chain seq x y z
N MET A 1 32.66 14.20 -52.46
CA MET A 1 31.58 14.81 -51.64
C MET A 1 31.12 13.80 -50.60
N ARG A 2 31.53 13.94 -49.33
CA ARG A 2 31.02 13.18 -48.18
C ARG A 2 30.53 14.19 -47.15
N ARG A 3 29.22 14.25 -46.89
CA ARG A 3 28.66 14.96 -45.72
C ARG A 3 28.35 13.93 -44.65
N LEU A 4 29.12 13.98 -43.56
CA LEU A 4 28.85 13.27 -42.31
C LEU A 4 27.69 13.97 -41.60
N TYR A 5 26.59 13.25 -41.37
CA TYR A 5 25.48 13.73 -40.56
C TYR A 5 25.73 13.32 -39.10
N ARG A 6 26.04 14.28 -38.22
CA ARG A 6 26.05 14.09 -36.77
C ARG A 6 24.62 14.24 -36.23
N PRO A 7 24.06 13.27 -35.47
CA PRO A 7 22.85 13.51 -34.72
C PRO A 7 23.16 14.37 -33.48
N ARG A 8 22.28 15.35 -33.22
CA ARG A 8 22.28 16.18 -31.99
C ARG A 8 21.79 15.34 -30.81
N PRO A 9 22.28 15.58 -29.58
CA PRO A 9 21.77 14.91 -28.39
C PRO A 9 20.38 15.46 -28.05
N SER A 10 19.37 14.60 -28.08
CA SER A 10 18.04 14.87 -27.54
C SER A 10 18.14 14.89 -26.01
N LYS A 11 18.05 16.08 -25.42
CA LYS A 11 17.73 16.26 -24.01
C LYS A 11 16.24 15.93 -23.85
N ASN A 12 15.94 14.92 -23.05
CA ASN A 12 14.69 14.66 -22.30
C ASN A 12 14.49 13.14 -22.16
N ALA A 13 15.29 12.52 -21.30
CA ALA A 13 14.93 11.25 -20.68
C ALA A 13 14.57 11.59 -19.23
N ALA A 14 13.28 11.85 -18.98
CA ALA A 14 12.77 11.89 -17.62
C ALA A 14 12.76 10.44 -17.12
N ALA A 15 13.68 10.13 -16.20
CA ALA A 15 13.67 8.88 -15.48
C ALA A 15 12.47 8.89 -14.53
N GLU A 16 11.51 8.00 -14.75
CA GLU A 16 10.48 7.69 -13.75
C GLU A 16 11.15 6.93 -12.60
N PHE A 17 11.41 7.64 -11.50
CA PHE A 17 11.83 7.03 -10.25
C PHE A 17 10.60 6.49 -9.53
N GLY A 18 10.31 5.19 -9.70
CA GLY A 18 9.43 4.47 -8.79
C GLY A 18 10.09 4.39 -7.41
N LEU A 19 9.45 4.93 -6.38
CA LEU A 19 9.85 4.66 -5.00
C LEU A 19 9.55 3.19 -4.70
N VAL A 20 10.61 2.40 -4.52
CA VAL A 20 10.52 1.01 -4.05
C VAL A 20 10.78 1.01 -2.54
N PHE A 21 9.76 0.66 -1.74
CA PHE A 21 9.95 0.39 -0.32
C PHE A 21 10.22 -1.10 -0.14
N ILE A 22 11.45 -1.44 0.22
CA ILE A 22 11.83 -2.82 0.60
C ILE A 22 11.76 -2.90 2.13
N PHE A 23 10.81 -3.67 2.66
CA PHE A 23 10.83 -4.07 4.06
C PHE A 23 11.41 -5.49 4.14
N THR A 24 12.66 -5.61 4.59
CA THR A 24 13.21 -6.91 5.01
C THR A 24 13.06 -7.01 6.53
N THR A 25 12.12 -7.81 7.01
CA THR A 25 12.10 -8.20 8.43
C THR A 25 13.08 -9.34 8.63
N GLN A 26 14.32 -9.03 8.97
CA GLN A 26 15.31 -10.02 9.38
C GLN A 26 15.33 -10.07 10.92
N GLY A 27 14.78 -11.12 11.50
CA GLY A 27 14.89 -11.37 12.94
C GLY A 27 16.28 -11.92 13.25
N GLU A 28 17.21 -11.06 13.68
CA GLU A 28 18.53 -11.50 14.15
C GLU A 28 18.61 -11.49 15.68
N LEU A 29 18.75 -12.70 16.24
CA LEU A 29 19.04 -12.98 17.64
C LEU A 29 20.57 -12.82 17.85
N TRP A 30 21.03 -11.68 18.35
CA TRP A 30 22.44 -11.46 18.66
C TRP A 30 22.82 -12.02 20.04
N SER A 31 23.53 -13.16 20.07
CA SER A 31 24.24 -13.63 21.27
C SER A 31 25.55 -12.86 21.47
N ARG A 32 25.67 -12.16 22.60
CA ARG A 32 26.93 -11.54 23.08
C ARG A 32 27.77 -12.54 23.88
N SER A 33 29.09 -12.50 23.70
CA SER A 33 30.07 -12.99 24.69
C SER A 33 31.31 -12.06 24.73
N PRO A 34 32.02 -11.89 25.88
CA PRO A 34 32.64 -10.61 26.22
C PRO A 34 34.18 -10.59 26.41
N ARG A 35 34.70 -9.35 26.45
CA ARG A 35 35.87 -8.81 27.19
C ARG A 35 37.30 -9.11 26.70
N GLY A 36 38.00 -8.02 26.33
CA GLY A 36 39.45 -7.87 26.43
C GLY A 36 39.80 -6.51 27.03
N LYS A 37 40.51 -6.49 28.16
CA LYS A 37 40.84 -5.33 28.99
C LYS A 37 42.07 -4.56 28.48
N ARG A 38 42.08 -3.25 28.71
CA ARG A 38 43.23 -2.33 28.57
C ARG A 38 44.01 -2.28 29.91
N PRO A 39 45.34 -2.13 29.92
CA PRO A 39 46.06 -1.69 31.12
C PRO A 39 46.39 -0.19 31.08
N THR A 40 46.50 0.38 32.27
CA THR A 40 46.79 1.79 32.59
C THR A 40 48.05 1.91 33.47
N MET A 41 48.55 3.16 33.60
CA MET A 41 49.39 3.77 34.68
C MET A 41 50.93 3.78 34.50
N PRO A 42 51.72 4.68 35.17
CA PRO A 42 51.38 5.92 35.92
C PRO A 42 52.38 7.15 35.82
N THR A 43 51.85 8.34 36.23
CA THR A 43 52.38 9.48 37.08
C THR A 43 53.67 10.32 36.84
N ASP A 44 53.45 11.65 36.64
CA ASP A 44 53.97 12.89 37.34
C ASP A 44 55.49 13.22 37.51
N PRO A 45 55.90 14.47 37.91
CA PRO A 45 55.35 15.85 37.73
C PRO A 45 56.44 16.92 37.38
N GLY A 46 56.06 18.20 37.19
CA GLY A 46 56.97 19.34 37.53
C GLY A 46 57.00 20.63 36.66
N TYR A 47 56.56 21.73 37.29
CA TYR A 47 56.99 23.16 37.20
C TYR A 47 56.86 24.01 35.90
N GLU A 48 55.79 24.83 35.90
CA GLU A 48 55.75 26.32 35.83
C GLU A 48 56.75 27.11 34.94
N VAL A 49 56.21 27.90 33.98
CA VAL A 49 56.44 29.35 33.78
C VAL A 49 55.37 29.89 32.80
N ALA A 50 54.62 30.93 33.19
CA ALA A 50 53.94 31.88 32.31
C ALA A 50 54.82 33.16 32.24
N PRO A 51 54.78 34.05 31.21
CA PRO A 51 53.56 34.77 30.83
C PRO A 51 53.47 35.24 29.35
N GLY A 52 52.30 35.77 28.96
CA GLY A 52 52.24 36.81 27.93
C GLY A 52 51.06 36.76 26.97
N GLY A 53 50.25 37.82 26.97
CA GLY A 53 49.52 38.29 25.79
C GLY A 53 48.00 38.19 25.85
N PRO A 54 47.26 39.32 25.80
CA PRO A 54 45.81 39.33 25.78
C PRO A 54 45.31 39.12 24.35
N GLU A 55 44.44 38.14 24.11
CA GLU A 55 43.81 38.00 22.80
C GLU A 55 42.29 37.89 22.88
N SER A 56 41.69 38.98 22.42
CA SER A 56 40.39 39.12 21.79
C SER A 56 39.20 38.34 22.36
N ARG A 57 38.26 39.10 22.96
CA ARG A 57 36.84 38.77 22.95
C ARG A 57 36.39 38.58 21.50
N GLN A 58 36.30 37.33 21.05
CA GLN A 58 35.57 36.97 19.85
C GLN A 58 34.35 36.15 20.28
N GLY A 59 33.19 36.80 20.25
CA GLY A 59 31.90 36.22 20.59
C GLY A 59 31.48 35.16 19.58
N GLY A 60 32.05 33.96 19.70
CA GLY A 60 31.54 32.75 19.07
C GLY A 60 30.51 32.10 19.99
N ILE A 61 29.31 31.81 19.47
CA ILE A 61 28.32 31.02 20.20
C ILE A 61 28.97 29.67 20.56
N SER A 62 29.03 29.35 21.86
CA SER A 62 29.63 28.11 22.36
C SER A 62 29.07 26.91 21.59
N ARG A 63 29.94 25.95 21.23
CA ARG A 63 29.54 24.70 20.54
C ARG A 63 28.42 23.97 21.28
N THR A 64 28.37 24.12 22.61
CA THR A 64 27.29 23.62 23.46
C THR A 64 25.96 24.36 23.23
N ALA A 65 25.99 25.68 23.08
CA ALA A 65 24.79 26.47 22.79
C ALA A 65 24.24 26.20 21.39
N LEU A 66 25.12 25.97 20.39
CA LEU A 66 24.71 25.54 19.06
C LEU A 66 24.03 24.15 19.10
N ALA A 67 24.63 23.19 19.81
CA ALA A 67 24.07 21.85 19.95
C ALA A 67 22.71 21.86 20.66
N MET A 68 22.56 22.67 21.72
CA MET A 68 21.28 22.87 22.40
C MET A 68 20.24 23.51 21.49
N GLY A 69 20.62 24.51 20.68
CA GLY A 69 19.74 25.12 19.69
C GLY A 69 19.25 24.13 18.63
N LEU A 70 20.15 23.30 18.10
CA LEU A 70 19.79 22.26 17.12
C LEU A 70 18.88 21.18 17.73
N ALA A 71 19.14 20.76 18.96
CA ALA A 71 18.30 19.79 19.66
C ALA A 71 16.90 20.34 19.95
N ALA A 72 16.79 21.61 20.38
CA ALA A 72 15.52 22.29 20.61
C ALA A 72 14.73 22.50 19.30
N PHE A 73 15.44 22.81 18.21
CA PHE A 73 14.82 22.89 16.88
C PHE A 73 14.30 21.51 16.46
N ALA A 74 15.14 20.48 16.48
CA ALA A 74 14.74 19.12 16.11
C ALA A 74 13.56 18.60 16.94
N SER A 75 13.54 18.85 18.26
CA SER A 75 12.42 18.45 19.12
C SER A 75 11.13 19.19 18.77
N PHE A 76 11.20 20.47 18.41
CA PHE A 76 10.06 21.25 17.94
C PHE A 76 9.49 20.70 16.62
N PHE A 77 10.34 20.35 15.64
CA PHE A 77 9.88 19.73 14.40
C PHE A 77 9.26 18.35 14.63
N LEU A 78 9.86 17.52 15.48
CA LEU A 78 9.31 16.22 15.83
C LEU A 78 7.95 16.33 16.54
N ALA A 79 7.79 17.32 17.44
CA ALA A 79 6.52 17.59 18.09
C ALA A 79 5.45 18.07 17.11
N ALA A 80 5.80 18.94 16.16
CA ALA A 80 4.89 19.40 15.12
C ALA A 80 4.45 18.26 14.19
N ILE A 81 5.38 17.39 13.79
CA ILE A 81 5.09 16.19 12.98
C ILE A 81 4.18 15.22 13.76
N SER A 82 4.49 14.95 15.02
CA SER A 82 3.67 14.09 15.90
C SER A 82 2.26 14.65 16.07
N LEU A 83 2.12 15.96 16.25
CA LEU A 83 0.83 16.63 16.34
C LEU A 83 0.07 16.53 15.02
N TYR A 84 0.73 16.74 13.88
CA TYR A 84 0.14 16.57 12.55
C TYR A 84 -0.41 15.15 12.36
N PHE A 85 0.38 14.12 12.67
CA PHE A 85 -0.08 12.73 12.60
C PHE A 85 -1.24 12.47 13.55
N THR A 86 -1.20 12.97 14.79
CA THR A 86 -2.28 12.81 15.76
C THR A 86 -3.58 13.48 15.29
N LEU A 87 -3.49 14.63 14.63
CA LEU A 87 -4.63 15.35 14.07
C LEU A 87 -5.19 14.65 12.81
N ALA A 88 -4.32 14.19 11.92
CA ALA A 88 -4.71 13.42 10.73
C ALA A 88 -5.41 12.10 11.15
N LEU A 89 -4.81 11.38 12.11
CA LEU A 89 -5.39 10.15 12.66
C LEU A 89 -6.72 10.43 13.38
N LYS A 90 -6.86 11.55 14.09
CA LYS A 90 -8.12 11.92 14.74
C LYS A 90 -9.26 12.13 13.73
N ALA A 91 -8.98 12.70 12.57
CA ALA A 91 -9.96 12.85 11.50
C ALA A 91 -10.42 11.49 10.93
N GLU A 92 -9.53 10.51 10.87
CA GLU A 92 -9.87 9.15 10.46
C GLU A 92 -10.66 8.39 11.55
N VAL A 93 -10.33 8.59 12.83
CA VAL A 93 -11.04 7.95 13.95
C VAL A 93 -12.46 8.46 14.11
N THR A 94 -12.73 9.75 13.86
CA THR A 94 -14.10 10.29 13.92
C THR A 94 -14.97 9.75 12.79
N VAL A 95 -14.40 9.58 11.59
CA VAL A 95 -15.05 8.91 10.47
C VAL A 95 -15.31 7.43 10.80
N LEU A 96 -14.34 6.70 11.34
CA LEU A 96 -14.55 5.29 11.69
C LEU A 96 -15.58 5.10 12.82
N ARG A 97 -15.64 6.02 13.80
CA ARG A 97 -16.68 6.00 14.85
C ARG A 97 -18.08 6.27 14.32
N SER A 98 -18.23 7.19 13.36
CA SER A 98 -19.53 7.41 12.73
C SER A 98 -19.95 6.18 11.93
N HIS A 99 -18.99 5.42 11.41
CA HIS A 99 -19.28 4.18 10.73
C HIS A 99 -19.85 3.08 11.66
N LEU A 100 -19.24 2.88 12.83
CA LEU A 100 -19.77 1.93 13.82
C LEU A 100 -21.12 2.38 14.40
N SER A 101 -21.41 3.68 14.41
CA SER A 101 -22.68 4.21 14.92
C SER A 101 -23.87 3.89 14.01
N TRP A 102 -23.68 3.87 12.68
CA TRP A 102 -24.75 3.44 11.77
C TRP A 102 -24.93 1.93 11.81
N GLU A 103 -23.85 1.15 11.92
CA GLU A 103 -23.96 -0.32 12.00
C GLU A 103 -24.75 -0.75 13.24
N LYS A 104 -24.48 -0.11 14.39
CA LYS A 104 -25.25 -0.31 15.63
C LYS A 104 -26.73 0.11 15.49
N ASN A 105 -27.02 1.21 14.80
CA ASN A 105 -28.40 1.64 14.55
C ASN A 105 -29.13 0.73 13.54
N SER A 106 -28.43 0.20 12.53
CA SER A 106 -28.96 -0.78 11.58
C SER A 106 -29.36 -2.08 12.27
N HIS A 107 -28.55 -2.56 13.22
CA HIS A 107 -28.88 -3.75 14.01
C HIS A 107 -30.05 -3.52 14.97
N GLN A 108 -30.24 -2.31 15.50
CA GLN A 108 -31.41 -1.96 16.32
C GLN A 108 -32.70 -1.90 15.47
N GLN A 109 -32.61 -1.46 14.21
CA GLN A 109 -33.75 -1.39 13.28
C GLN A 109 -34.16 -2.79 12.77
N GLN A 110 -33.19 -3.70 12.58
CA GLN A 110 -33.47 -5.08 12.15
C GLN A 110 -34.19 -5.90 13.24
N ALA A 111 -33.95 -5.60 14.52
CA ALA A 111 -34.61 -6.28 15.64
C ALA A 111 -36.07 -5.85 15.84
N GLY A 112 -36.44 -4.60 15.52
CA GLY A 112 -37.83 -4.13 15.58
C GLY A 112 -38.72 -4.63 14.44
N ASN A 113 -38.12 -5.04 13.32
CA ASN A 113 -38.86 -5.47 12.12
C ASN A 113 -39.22 -6.97 12.16
N ALA A 114 -38.56 -7.75 13.03
CA ALA A 114 -38.77 -9.20 13.15
C ALA A 114 -40.03 -9.57 13.96
N GLU A 115 -40.66 -8.64 14.66
CA GLU A 115 -41.90 -8.90 15.42
C GLU A 115 -43.20 -8.62 14.62
N MET A 116 -43.12 -8.06 13.40
CA MET A 116 -44.32 -7.67 12.62
C MET A 116 -44.58 -8.52 11.37
N LEU A 117 -43.93 -9.68 11.23
CA LEU A 117 -44.11 -10.63 10.12
C LEU A 117 -44.62 -12.00 10.60
N ARG A 118 -45.65 -11.99 11.46
CA ARG A 118 -46.35 -13.21 11.88
C ARG A 118 -47.87 -13.08 11.91
N ASP A 119 -48.46 -12.37 10.93
CA ASP A 119 -49.91 -12.51 10.70
C ASP A 119 -50.37 -12.10 9.28
N GLY A 120 -51.26 -12.92 8.68
CA GLY A 120 -52.17 -12.61 7.56
C GLY A 120 -51.59 -12.57 6.13
N GLN A 121 -51.58 -13.66 5.36
CA GLN A 121 -52.67 -14.16 4.48
C GLN A 121 -52.88 -13.36 3.18
N TRP A 122 -52.52 -13.99 2.05
CA TRP A 122 -52.69 -13.49 0.68
C TRP A 122 -54.10 -13.71 0.14
N HIS A 123 -54.74 -12.67 -0.39
CA HIS A 123 -55.78 -12.78 -1.42
C HIS A 123 -55.64 -11.62 -2.43
N SER A 124 -55.71 -11.96 -3.72
CA SER A 124 -55.94 -11.03 -4.84
C SER A 124 -57.34 -11.31 -5.39
N PRO A 125 -58.11 -10.28 -5.82
CA PRO A 125 -58.28 -10.06 -7.26
C PRO A 125 -58.39 -8.60 -7.71
N SER A 126 -58.17 -8.40 -9.02
CA SER A 126 -58.30 -7.19 -9.85
C SER A 126 -59.78 -6.89 -10.25
N PRO A 127 -60.09 -5.93 -11.15
CA PRO A 127 -60.05 -4.45 -11.07
C PRO A 127 -61.50 -3.86 -11.15
N HIS A 128 -61.73 -2.59 -10.77
CA HIS A 128 -62.64 -1.63 -11.44
C HIS A 128 -62.93 -0.38 -10.57
N GLU A 129 -62.67 0.77 -11.18
CA GLU A 129 -63.38 2.06 -11.08
C GLU A 129 -63.39 2.97 -9.84
N ALA A 130 -63.40 4.27 -10.21
CA ALA A 130 -63.84 5.46 -9.52
C ALA A 130 -62.85 6.21 -8.58
N ARG A 131 -62.24 7.25 -9.17
CA ARG A 131 -61.75 8.45 -8.49
C ARG A 131 -62.94 9.17 -7.82
N PRO A 132 -62.73 9.87 -6.70
CA PRO A 132 -62.79 11.32 -6.80
C PRO A 132 -61.64 12.04 -6.08
N THR A 133 -61.33 13.18 -6.67
CA THR A 133 -60.33 14.18 -6.31
C THR A 133 -60.61 14.79 -4.93
N MET A 134 -59.59 14.87 -4.07
CA MET A 134 -59.53 15.88 -3.02
C MET A 134 -58.15 16.54 -3.05
N GLU A 135 -58.18 17.84 -3.30
CA GLU A 135 -57.04 18.74 -3.29
C GLU A 135 -56.70 19.17 -1.86
N THR A 136 -55.41 19.48 -1.65
CA THR A 136 -54.77 20.47 -0.75
C THR A 136 -53.67 19.87 0.14
N PRO A 137 -52.65 20.64 0.58
CA PRO A 137 -52.03 21.84 -0.01
C PRO A 137 -50.50 21.69 -0.22
N LYS A 138 -49.94 22.50 -1.12
CA LYS A 138 -48.49 22.64 -1.36
C LYS A 138 -47.76 23.08 -0.09
N ALA A 139 -47.07 22.14 0.57
CA ALA A 139 -46.00 22.48 1.51
C ALA A 139 -44.80 22.99 0.70
N LYS A 140 -44.50 24.28 0.89
CA LYS A 140 -43.36 24.98 0.29
C LYS A 140 -42.09 24.57 1.02
N GLU A 141 -41.59 23.36 0.76
CA GLU A 141 -40.26 22.97 1.19
C GLU A 141 -39.22 23.76 0.39
N ARG A 142 -38.70 24.82 1.00
CA ARG A 142 -37.35 25.29 0.67
C ARG A 142 -36.38 24.22 1.14
N GLY A 143 -36.28 23.15 0.34
CA GLY A 143 -35.22 22.16 0.47
C GLY A 143 -33.90 22.84 0.15
N THR A 144 -33.21 23.29 1.20
CA THR A 144 -31.76 23.50 1.13
C THR A 144 -31.19 22.18 0.63
N ARG A 145 -30.73 22.16 -0.62
CA ARG A 145 -29.95 21.06 -1.19
C ARG A 145 -28.73 20.91 -0.29
N ILE A 146 -28.81 20.04 0.72
CA ILE A 146 -27.62 19.48 1.34
C ILE A 146 -27.01 18.69 0.18
N VAL A 147 -25.99 19.28 -0.46
CA VAL A 147 -25.11 18.54 -1.34
C VAL A 147 -24.48 17.51 -0.43
N LEU A 148 -25.02 16.29 -0.47
CA LEU A 148 -24.41 15.14 0.17
C LEU A 148 -23.11 14.92 -0.62
N GLU A 149 -22.02 15.50 -0.14
CA GLU A 149 -20.68 15.19 -0.62
C GLU A 149 -20.54 13.67 -0.50
N LYS A 150 -20.58 12.99 -1.66
CA LYS A 150 -20.42 11.55 -1.68
C LYS A 150 -19.01 11.27 -1.16
N PRO A 151 -18.85 10.43 -0.13
CA PRO A 151 -17.53 10.06 0.34
C PRO A 151 -16.74 9.46 -0.82
N VAL A 152 -15.63 10.10 -1.16
CA VAL A 152 -14.71 9.62 -2.21
C VAL A 152 -13.85 8.53 -1.57
N PHE A 153 -14.22 7.28 -1.82
CA PHE A 153 -13.44 6.14 -1.39
C PHE A 153 -12.37 5.79 -2.43
N GLN A 154 -11.17 5.48 -1.98
CA GLN A 154 -10.14 4.87 -2.83
C GLN A 154 -10.65 3.51 -3.34
N PRO A 155 -10.70 3.29 -4.67
CA PRO A 155 -11.08 2.00 -5.21
C PRO A 155 -9.95 1.00 -4.94
N CYS A 156 -10.29 -0.25 -4.66
CA CYS A 156 -9.29 -1.30 -4.44
C CYS A 156 -9.80 -2.67 -4.85
N LEU A 157 -8.86 -3.53 -5.22
CA LEU A 157 -9.12 -4.95 -5.46
C LEU A 157 -7.95 -5.75 -4.88
N GLN A 158 -8.25 -6.67 -3.97
CA GLN A 158 -7.31 -7.63 -3.41
C GLN A 158 -7.74 -9.04 -3.80
N MET A 159 -6.79 -9.79 -4.35
CA MET A 159 -6.88 -11.21 -4.60
C MET A 159 -6.10 -11.99 -3.53
N ILE A 160 -6.65 -13.12 -3.13
CA ILE A 160 -6.05 -14.06 -2.17
C ILE A 160 -5.88 -15.42 -2.86
N ALA A 161 -4.88 -16.19 -2.45
CA ALA A 161 -4.65 -17.50 -3.04
C ALA A 161 -5.85 -18.44 -2.83
N ASN A 162 -6.13 -19.28 -3.83
CA ASN A 162 -7.16 -20.31 -3.78
C ASN A 162 -6.59 -21.62 -3.24
N SER A 163 -6.86 -21.95 -1.98
CA SER A 163 -6.42 -23.21 -1.36
C SER A 163 -7.01 -24.48 -1.99
N HIS A 164 -8.15 -24.36 -2.67
CA HIS A 164 -8.77 -25.46 -3.42
C HIS A 164 -8.31 -25.53 -4.88
N GLY A 165 -7.55 -24.54 -5.34
CA GLY A 165 -7.03 -24.48 -6.70
C GLY A 165 -5.72 -25.25 -6.86
N SER A 166 -5.42 -25.66 -8.09
CA SER A 166 -4.10 -26.15 -8.45
C SER A 166 -3.23 -25.02 -8.99
N ILE A 167 -1.93 -25.08 -8.70
CA ILE A 167 -0.94 -24.20 -9.31
C ILE A 167 -1.01 -24.28 -10.84
N ILE A 168 -0.99 -23.11 -11.51
CA ILE A 168 -1.12 -23.01 -12.97
C ILE A 168 0.26 -22.82 -13.58
N GLN A 169 0.64 -23.67 -14.52
CA GLN A 169 1.88 -23.48 -15.29
C GLN A 169 1.64 -22.57 -16.48
N LYS A 170 2.44 -21.51 -16.60
CA LYS A 170 2.37 -20.53 -17.68
C LYS A 170 3.68 -20.52 -18.46
N ASP A 171 3.57 -20.64 -19.78
CA ASP A 171 4.69 -20.60 -20.74
C ASP A 171 5.84 -21.56 -20.41
N SER A 172 5.54 -22.68 -19.75
CA SER A 172 6.49 -23.70 -19.28
C SER A 172 7.62 -23.20 -18.36
N THR A 173 7.62 -21.94 -17.93
CA THR A 173 8.74 -21.31 -17.20
C THR A 173 8.26 -20.54 -15.97
N TYR A 174 6.97 -20.18 -15.94
CA TYR A 174 6.36 -19.44 -14.86
C TYR A 174 5.31 -20.28 -14.15
N THR A 175 5.23 -20.07 -12.85
CA THR A 175 4.15 -20.54 -12.00
C THR A 175 3.21 -19.35 -11.74
N ALA A 176 1.93 -19.53 -12.06
CA ALA A 176 0.85 -18.61 -11.72
C ALA A 176 0.03 -19.15 -10.54
N ILE A 177 -0.27 -18.27 -9.60
CA ILE A 177 -1.04 -18.57 -8.40
C ILE A 177 -2.52 -18.49 -8.77
N PRO A 178 -3.35 -19.50 -8.44
CA PRO A 178 -4.79 -19.42 -8.64
C PRO A 178 -5.37 -18.42 -7.64
N TRP A 179 -6.01 -17.38 -8.14
CA TRP A 179 -6.53 -16.27 -7.33
C TRP A 179 -8.04 -16.39 -7.10
N LEU A 180 -8.48 -15.91 -5.93
CA LEU A 180 -9.87 -15.58 -5.61
C LEU A 180 -9.96 -14.11 -5.23
N VAL A 181 -11.07 -13.45 -5.55
CA VAL A 181 -11.32 -12.08 -5.09
C VAL A 181 -11.60 -12.10 -3.58
N GLY A 182 -10.73 -11.48 -2.78
CA GLY A 182 -10.90 -11.36 -1.34
C GLY A 182 -11.60 -10.06 -0.94
N LEU A 183 -11.19 -8.94 -1.52
CA LEU A 183 -11.79 -7.62 -1.29
C LEU A 183 -11.95 -6.89 -2.61
N ARG A 184 -13.09 -6.23 -2.81
CA ARG A 184 -13.30 -5.29 -3.90
C ARG A 184 -14.08 -4.07 -3.41
N ARG A 185 -13.63 -2.88 -3.81
CA ARG A 185 -14.29 -1.61 -3.56
C ARG A 185 -14.21 -0.73 -4.81
N GLY A 186 -15.35 -0.24 -5.27
CA GLY A 186 -15.45 0.54 -6.50
C GLY A 186 -15.38 -0.32 -7.77
N ASP A 187 -15.38 0.37 -8.91
CA ASP A 187 -15.52 -0.24 -10.25
C ASP A 187 -14.34 0.05 -11.19
N THR A 188 -13.29 0.71 -10.69
CA THR A 188 -12.10 1.04 -11.50
C THR A 188 -11.16 -0.15 -11.70
N LEU A 189 -11.34 -1.22 -10.92
CA LEU A 189 -10.51 -2.43 -10.92
C LEU A 189 -11.41 -3.67 -10.97
N LEU A 190 -11.14 -4.58 -11.89
CA LEU A 190 -11.88 -5.85 -12.04
C LEU A 190 -10.93 -7.04 -12.05
N GLU A 191 -11.39 -8.18 -11.54
CA GLU A 191 -10.71 -9.45 -11.79
C GLU A 191 -11.05 -9.90 -13.22
N ASP A 192 -10.04 -10.35 -13.95
CA ASP A 192 -10.20 -10.91 -15.29
C ASP A 192 -9.11 -11.94 -15.56
N LYS A 193 -9.52 -13.22 -15.68
CA LYS A 193 -8.66 -14.35 -16.05
C LYS A 193 -7.40 -14.41 -15.20
N ASN A 194 -7.55 -14.38 -13.88
CA ASN A 194 -6.44 -14.48 -12.92
C ASN A 194 -5.48 -13.26 -12.95
N THR A 195 -5.96 -12.13 -13.48
CA THR A 195 -5.28 -10.83 -13.52
C THR A 195 -6.21 -9.73 -13.00
N ILE A 196 -5.65 -8.56 -12.70
CA ILE A 196 -6.45 -7.37 -12.36
C ILE A 196 -6.48 -6.44 -13.57
N LEU A 197 -7.67 -6.21 -14.12
CA LEU A 197 -7.95 -5.26 -15.19
C LEU A 197 -8.18 -3.86 -14.63
N VAL A 198 -7.48 -2.89 -15.20
CA VAL A 198 -7.64 -1.47 -14.89
C VAL A 198 -8.70 -0.89 -15.83
N ILE A 199 -9.79 -0.37 -15.29
CA ILE A 199 -10.87 0.25 -16.07
C ILE A 199 -10.60 1.73 -16.28
N GLU A 200 -10.11 2.41 -15.25
CA GLU A 200 -9.80 3.84 -15.30
C GLU A 200 -8.30 4.07 -15.10
N GLY A 201 -7.67 4.87 -15.96
CA GLY A 201 -6.25 5.18 -15.84
C GLY A 201 -5.96 6.07 -14.62
N GLY A 202 -4.81 5.88 -13.97
CA GLY A 202 -4.48 6.60 -12.74
C GLY A 202 -3.18 6.15 -12.08
N LEU A 203 -2.92 6.71 -10.89
CA LEU A 203 -1.85 6.25 -10.01
C LEU A 203 -2.39 5.18 -9.06
N TYR A 204 -1.65 4.09 -8.95
CA TYR A 204 -2.06 2.92 -8.19
C TYR A 204 -0.94 2.45 -7.28
N LEU A 205 -1.26 2.14 -6.02
CA LEU A 205 -0.42 1.33 -5.16
C LEU A 205 -0.68 -0.13 -5.48
N VAL A 206 0.33 -0.84 -5.98
CA VAL A 206 0.26 -2.26 -6.27
C VAL A 206 1.14 -3.00 -5.27
N TYR A 207 0.64 -4.10 -4.69
CA TYR A 207 1.34 -4.87 -3.67
C TYR A 207 1.08 -6.36 -3.82
N GLY A 208 2.02 -7.19 -3.37
CA GLY A 208 1.83 -8.63 -3.34
C GLY A 208 2.76 -9.32 -2.35
N GLN A 209 2.27 -10.39 -1.76
CA GLN A 209 3.00 -11.30 -0.90
C GLN A 209 2.85 -12.73 -1.39
N VAL A 210 3.93 -13.49 -1.30
CA VAL A 210 3.90 -14.94 -1.49
C VAL A 210 4.68 -15.61 -0.38
N TYR A 211 4.10 -16.66 0.21
CA TYR A 211 4.78 -17.53 1.16
C TYR A 211 5.36 -18.75 0.46
N TYR A 212 6.69 -18.82 0.41
CA TYR A 212 7.44 -19.89 -0.24
C TYR A 212 7.76 -21.01 0.73
N MET A 213 7.64 -22.24 0.23
CA MET A 213 8.02 -23.50 0.89
C MET A 213 8.98 -24.33 0.01
N ASP A 214 9.65 -23.65 -0.93
CA ASP A 214 10.47 -24.25 -1.97
C ASP A 214 11.96 -24.26 -1.57
N LYS A 215 12.61 -25.42 -1.72
CA LYS A 215 14.03 -25.63 -1.34
C LYS A 215 15.02 -25.02 -2.33
N THR A 216 14.54 -24.49 -3.47
CA THR A 216 15.38 -23.81 -4.45
C THR A 216 16.08 -22.62 -3.80
N PHE A 217 17.40 -22.50 -4.00
CA PHE A 217 18.26 -21.54 -3.27
C PHE A 217 17.76 -20.10 -3.22
N ALA A 218 17.02 -19.66 -4.24
CA ALA A 218 16.35 -18.37 -4.26
C ALA A 218 14.97 -18.48 -4.92
N MET A 219 13.99 -17.88 -4.25
CA MET A 219 12.60 -17.80 -4.68
C MET A 219 12.13 -16.37 -4.70
N GLY A 220 11.08 -16.10 -5.47
CA GLY A 220 10.65 -14.74 -5.70
C GLY A 220 9.50 -14.66 -6.67
N HIS A 221 8.94 -13.47 -6.81
CA HIS A 221 7.87 -13.19 -7.76
C HIS A 221 8.12 -11.87 -8.47
N VAL A 222 7.41 -11.71 -9.58
CA VAL A 222 7.40 -10.49 -10.39
C VAL A 222 5.97 -10.06 -10.58
N ILE A 223 5.67 -8.82 -10.22
CA ILE A 223 4.42 -8.14 -10.58
C ILE A 223 4.65 -7.51 -11.94
N ASN A 224 3.84 -7.89 -12.93
CA ASN A 224 3.96 -7.44 -14.32
C ASN A 224 2.74 -6.62 -14.72
N ARG A 225 2.98 -5.54 -15.47
CA ARG A 225 1.97 -4.84 -16.27
C ARG A 225 1.91 -5.46 -17.65
N ILE A 226 0.71 -5.73 -18.14
CA ILE A 226 0.43 -6.11 -19.52
C ILE A 226 -0.32 -4.94 -20.15
N LYS A 227 0.30 -4.29 -21.13
CA LYS A 227 -0.31 -3.18 -21.85
C LYS A 227 -1.45 -3.66 -22.74
N GLN A 228 -2.56 -2.91 -22.77
CA GLN A 228 -3.63 -3.16 -23.73
C GLN A 228 -3.14 -2.97 -25.17
N GLU A 229 -2.47 -1.85 -25.43
CA GLU A 229 -1.98 -1.47 -26.76
C GLU A 229 -0.45 -1.52 -26.84
N MET A 230 0.03 -2.10 -27.95
CA MET A 230 1.45 -2.11 -28.30
C MET A 230 1.78 -0.89 -29.13
N VAL A 231 2.41 0.12 -28.52
CA VAL A 231 2.91 1.29 -29.25
C VAL A 231 4.35 1.00 -29.72
N GLY A 232 4.53 0.83 -31.03
CA GLY A 232 5.84 0.62 -31.65
C GLY A 232 6.48 -0.73 -31.28
N ASN A 233 7.80 -0.74 -31.03
CA ASN A 233 8.56 -1.94 -30.65
C ASN A 233 8.64 -2.15 -29.13
N ASN A 234 7.70 -1.58 -28.37
CA ASN A 234 7.71 -1.69 -26.92
C ASN A 234 7.18 -3.06 -26.47
N PRO A 235 7.78 -3.69 -25.45
CA PRO A 235 7.29 -4.97 -24.94
C PRO A 235 5.88 -4.80 -24.33
N GLN A 236 4.99 -5.73 -24.65
CA GLN A 236 3.63 -5.75 -24.09
C GLN A 236 3.64 -5.93 -22.58
N LYS A 237 4.52 -6.81 -22.11
CA LYS A 237 4.64 -7.21 -20.72
C LYS A 237 5.87 -6.55 -20.10
N ILE A 238 5.65 -5.78 -19.05
CA ILE A 238 6.67 -4.98 -18.38
C ILE A 238 6.71 -5.37 -16.89
N PRO A 239 7.86 -5.81 -16.36
CA PRO A 239 7.99 -6.05 -14.93
C PRO A 239 7.96 -4.73 -14.17
N LEU A 240 7.10 -4.62 -13.17
CA LEU A 240 6.98 -3.45 -12.30
C LEU A 240 7.84 -3.63 -11.04
N PHE A 241 7.54 -4.67 -10.27
CA PHE A 241 8.15 -4.92 -8.96
C PHE A 241 8.61 -6.36 -8.87
N ARG A 242 9.70 -6.58 -8.13
CA ARG A 242 10.30 -7.89 -7.93
C ARG A 242 10.59 -8.09 -6.45
N CYS A 243 10.32 -9.31 -5.99
CA CYS A 243 10.68 -9.75 -4.66
C CYS A 243 11.54 -11.00 -4.79
N ILE A 244 12.67 -11.08 -4.07
CA ILE A 244 13.57 -12.24 -4.07
C ILE A 244 13.97 -12.53 -2.61
N GLN A 245 13.93 -13.80 -2.23
CA GLN A 245 14.40 -14.33 -0.96
C GLN A 245 15.35 -15.50 -1.20
N ASN A 246 16.40 -15.59 -0.38
CA ASN A 246 17.20 -16.80 -0.28
C ASN A 246 16.43 -17.83 0.55
N MET A 247 16.55 -19.11 0.20
CA MET A 247 15.85 -20.20 0.86
C MET A 247 16.85 -21.15 1.54
N ASN A 248 16.50 -21.59 2.74
CA ASN A 248 17.21 -22.66 3.43
C ASN A 248 16.78 -24.02 2.84
N GLN A 249 17.70 -24.96 2.69
CA GLN A 249 17.42 -26.29 2.13
C GLN A 249 16.57 -27.19 3.06
N ASP A 250 16.73 -27.04 4.38
CA ASP A 250 16.05 -27.85 5.39
C ASP A 250 14.73 -27.20 5.84
N HIS A 251 14.73 -25.88 5.96
CA HIS A 251 13.60 -25.09 6.44
C HIS A 251 13.25 -23.93 5.50
N PRO A 252 12.71 -24.21 4.30
CA PRO A 252 12.47 -23.21 3.25
C PRO A 252 11.22 -22.37 3.49
N TYR A 253 11.03 -21.78 4.66
CA TYR A 253 9.78 -21.09 5.03
C TYR A 253 9.97 -19.57 5.06
N ASN A 254 9.74 -18.90 3.94
CA ASN A 254 9.92 -17.45 3.82
C ASN A 254 8.76 -16.76 3.09
N THR A 255 8.27 -15.66 3.65
CA THR A 255 7.39 -14.72 2.95
C THR A 255 8.21 -13.69 2.19
N CYS A 256 7.77 -13.29 1.01
CA CYS A 256 8.33 -12.15 0.28
C CYS A 256 7.20 -11.20 -0.08
N TYR A 257 7.26 -9.97 0.43
CA TYR A 257 6.34 -8.88 0.14
C TYR A 257 7.02 -7.82 -0.72
N THR A 258 6.32 -7.30 -1.73
CA THR A 258 6.75 -6.13 -2.50
C THR A 258 5.57 -5.22 -2.79
N ALA A 259 5.82 -3.92 -2.84
CA ALA A 259 4.82 -2.93 -3.22
C ALA A 259 5.47 -1.69 -3.85
N GLY A 260 4.68 -0.97 -4.64
CA GLY A 260 5.10 0.31 -5.19
C GLY A 260 3.96 1.05 -5.88
N VAL A 261 4.17 2.34 -6.11
CA VAL A 261 3.24 3.20 -6.83
C VAL A 261 3.59 3.20 -8.31
N VAL A 262 2.60 2.99 -9.17
CA VAL A 262 2.76 2.93 -10.63
C VAL A 262 1.61 3.66 -11.32
N LYS A 263 1.89 4.30 -12.45
CA LYS A 263 0.86 4.80 -13.36
C LYS A 263 0.38 3.67 -14.28
N LEU A 264 -0.91 3.36 -14.22
CA LEU A 264 -1.57 2.40 -15.11
C LEU A 264 -2.56 3.14 -16.00
N GLU A 265 -2.69 2.68 -17.24
CA GLU A 265 -3.62 3.22 -18.22
C GLU A 265 -4.87 2.33 -18.28
N ALA A 266 -5.98 2.88 -18.76
CA ALA A 266 -7.21 2.11 -18.95
C ALA A 266 -6.97 0.90 -19.87
N GLY A 267 -7.50 -0.24 -19.46
CA GLY A 267 -7.39 -1.56 -20.07
C GLY A 267 -6.07 -2.30 -19.88
N ASP A 268 -5.10 -1.71 -19.16
CA ASP A 268 -3.94 -2.45 -18.69
C ASP A 268 -4.38 -3.61 -17.76
N ARG A 269 -3.59 -4.67 -17.75
CA ARG A 269 -3.72 -5.76 -16.78
C ARG A 269 -2.51 -5.84 -15.91
N VAL A 270 -2.69 -6.28 -14.67
CA VAL A 270 -1.60 -6.55 -13.75
C VAL A 270 -1.69 -7.99 -13.27
N GLU A 271 -0.56 -8.69 -13.33
CA GLU A 271 -0.44 -10.09 -12.90
C GLU A 271 0.77 -10.28 -11.99
N LEU A 272 0.70 -11.27 -11.09
CA LEU A 272 1.83 -11.73 -10.29
C LEU A 272 2.23 -13.12 -10.75
N LEU A 273 3.51 -13.30 -11.11
CA LEU A 273 4.06 -14.57 -11.55
C LEU A 273 5.34 -14.91 -10.79
N ILE A 274 5.55 -16.20 -10.56
CA ILE A 274 6.78 -16.75 -9.99
C ILE A 274 7.62 -17.27 -11.17
N PRO A 275 8.86 -16.76 -11.39
CA PRO A 275 9.75 -17.17 -12.49
C PRO A 275 10.41 -18.53 -12.20
N ARG A 276 9.60 -19.54 -11.90
CA ARG A 276 9.99 -20.93 -11.67
C ARG A 276 8.90 -21.84 -12.19
N GLN A 277 9.32 -22.99 -12.70
CA GLN A 277 8.43 -24.12 -12.92
C GLN A 277 8.09 -24.74 -11.57
N THR A 278 6.82 -25.09 -11.36
CA THR A 278 6.35 -25.94 -10.25
C THR A 278 6.76 -25.39 -8.87
N ALA A 279 6.62 -24.08 -8.65
CA ALA A 279 7.03 -23.46 -7.39
C ALA A 279 6.23 -24.03 -6.21
N ASN A 280 6.90 -24.41 -5.12
CA ASN A 280 6.22 -24.82 -3.89
C ASN A 280 5.89 -23.60 -3.01
N ILE A 281 4.60 -23.30 -2.86
CA ILE A 281 4.11 -22.12 -2.14
C ILE A 281 2.88 -22.45 -1.29
N SER A 282 2.59 -21.60 -0.31
CA SER A 282 1.31 -21.68 0.42
C SER A 282 0.21 -21.06 -0.42
N LEU A 283 -0.90 -21.80 -0.56
CA LEU A 283 -2.14 -21.30 -1.15
C LEU A 283 -3.14 -20.80 -0.07
N SER A 284 -2.66 -20.50 1.14
CA SER A 284 -3.43 -19.79 2.16
C SER A 284 -3.62 -18.33 1.77
N GLY A 285 -4.86 -17.85 1.83
CA GLY A 285 -5.19 -16.45 1.53
C GLY A 285 -4.67 -15.43 2.54
N GLU A 286 -4.24 -15.88 3.72
CA GLU A 286 -3.63 -15.03 4.75
C GLU A 286 -2.16 -14.73 4.46
N ASP A 287 -1.45 -15.70 3.86
CA ASP A 287 0.00 -15.62 3.65
C ASP A 287 0.37 -15.22 2.21
N THR A 288 -0.51 -15.52 1.24
CA THR A 288 -0.30 -15.30 -0.19
C THR A 288 -1.46 -14.50 -0.78
N PHE A 289 -1.18 -13.25 -1.15
CA PHE A 289 -2.17 -12.29 -1.66
C PHE A 289 -1.53 -11.28 -2.62
N PHE A 290 -2.35 -10.63 -3.45
CA PHE A 290 -1.93 -9.64 -4.44
C PHE A 290 -3.05 -8.64 -4.65
N GLY A 291 -2.75 -7.34 -4.66
CA GLY A 291 -3.79 -6.33 -4.77
C GLY A 291 -3.34 -4.99 -5.30
N ILE A 292 -4.33 -4.15 -5.58
CA ILE A 292 -4.18 -2.81 -6.13
C ILE A 292 -5.14 -1.86 -5.40
N ILE A 293 -4.64 -0.68 -5.05
CA ILE A 293 -5.42 0.43 -4.50
C ILE A 293 -5.22 1.65 -5.41
N GLY A 294 -6.31 2.24 -5.89
CA GLY A 294 -6.30 3.51 -6.62
C GLY A 294 -6.01 4.67 -5.66
N LEU A 295 -5.07 5.52 -6.06
CA LEU A 295 -4.72 6.74 -5.34
C LEU A 295 -5.59 7.89 -5.87
N LEU A 296 -6.12 8.70 -4.95
CA LEU A 296 -6.95 9.87 -5.24
C LEU A 296 -6.13 11.02 -5.85
#